data_AF-A0A813FXM0-F1
#
_entry.id   AF-A0A813FXM0-F1
#
_cell.length_a   1.000
_cell.length_b   1.000
_cell.length_c   1.000
_cell.angle_alpha   90.00
_cell.angle_beta   90.00
_cell.angle_gamma   90.00
#
_symmetry.space_group_name_H-M   'P 1'
#
loop_
_entity.id
_entity.type
_entity.pdbx_description
1 polymer ?
#
loop_
_entity_poly.entity_id
_entity_poly.type
_entity_poly.pdbx_seq_one_letter_code
_entity_poly.pdbx_strand_id
1 'polypeptide(L)'
;MRRFVAALLLAAASAEEEVRIYFGCGCFWHVQHELIKGESTILGRTASCYQSLTGYAGGTQLNAKGHTCYGDYTGLGHTEVVGLSVPNSSVAAFGAEFWKLFVGQDRVDTMDRGPAYRAAIGVPGGMASELVAVINRSQASRAARDGWWFRLEAGEGNDPDTLGKPLVWVYDTNKYPFYQAERYHQFHDDFLPGGDYDATYNQLYSLFDSEERMKATSCPKECVNNYLGVQCIDNKASVPSPAPSTPPTTVGSQDQAIAASPLTSPSPTTSGSKDDQPRNTSRPVSGTPSQCVLLVKLLLVAKLFF
;
A
#
# COMPACT_ATOMS: atom_id res chain seq x y z
N MET A 1 41.16 41.16 22.02
CA MET A 1 40.07 40.22 22.37
C MET A 1 38.90 40.44 21.40
N ARG A 2 38.78 39.63 20.34
CA ARG A 2 37.62 39.68 19.42
C ARG A 2 36.78 38.43 19.68
N ARG A 3 35.58 38.62 20.23
CA ARG A 3 34.59 37.55 20.41
C ARG A 3 33.86 37.37 19.08
N PHE A 4 34.08 36.25 18.41
CA PHE A 4 33.19 35.75 17.38
C PHE A 4 32.02 35.06 18.07
N VAL A 5 30.83 35.65 18.00
CA VAL A 5 29.57 34.96 18.33
C VAL A 5 29.08 34.35 17.03
N ALA A 6 29.27 33.04 16.88
CA ALA A 6 28.65 32.29 15.79
C ALA A 6 27.14 32.17 16.08
N ALA A 7 26.33 32.86 15.28
CA ALA A 7 24.89 32.68 15.29
C ALA A 7 24.58 31.29 14.71
N LEU A 8 24.20 30.36 15.60
CA LEU A 8 23.67 29.06 15.21
C LEU A 8 22.26 29.28 14.65
N LEU A 9 22.14 29.39 13.33
CA LEU A 9 20.87 29.37 12.62
C LEU A 9 20.27 27.97 12.76
N LEU A 10 19.37 27.80 13.74
CA LEU A 10 18.49 26.64 13.82
C LEU A 10 17.45 26.78 12.70
N ALA A 11 17.72 26.19 11.55
CA ALA A 11 16.71 26.01 10.52
C ALA A 11 15.73 24.95 11.02
N ALA A 12 14.58 25.39 11.54
CA ALA A 12 13.45 24.52 11.78
C ALA A 12 12.94 24.03 10.42
N ALA A 13 13.34 22.83 10.02
CA ALA A 13 12.75 22.14 8.88
C ALA A 13 11.28 21.87 9.21
N SER A 14 10.36 22.56 8.54
CA SER A 14 8.94 22.25 8.61
C SER A 14 8.77 20.78 8.25
N ALA A 15 8.12 20.00 9.11
CA ALA A 15 7.69 18.65 8.77
C ALA A 15 6.82 18.77 7.52
N GLU A 16 7.22 18.13 6.42
CA GLU A 16 6.33 18.01 5.27
C GLU A 16 5.16 17.10 5.66
N GLU A 17 3.96 17.43 5.21
CA GLU A 17 2.78 16.60 5.45
C GLU A 17 2.97 15.23 4.78
N GLU A 18 3.01 14.17 5.59
CA GLU A 18 3.00 12.79 5.12
C GLU A 18 1.57 12.30 4.94
N VAL A 19 1.32 11.63 3.81
CA VAL A 19 0.06 10.96 3.52
C VAL A 19 0.22 9.45 3.61
N ARG A 20 -0.74 8.78 4.24
CA ARG A 20 -0.82 7.31 4.25
C ARG A 20 -1.48 6.81 2.98
N ILE A 21 -0.78 5.96 2.26
CA ILE A 21 -1.23 5.37 1.01
C ILE A 21 -0.92 3.88 0.99
N TYR A 22 -1.55 3.14 0.08
CA TYR A 22 -1.16 1.76 -0.21
C TYR A 22 -1.17 1.46 -1.70
N PHE A 23 -0.36 0.49 -2.12
CA PHE A 23 -0.26 0.00 -3.49
C PHE A 23 -0.37 -1.52 -3.53
N GLY A 24 -1.10 -2.08 -4.49
CA GLY A 24 -1.21 -3.52 -4.74
C GLY A 24 -1.05 -3.84 -6.21
N CYS A 25 -0.29 -4.88 -6.55
CA CYS A 25 0.01 -5.29 -7.92
C CYS A 25 0.36 -6.79 -8.00
N GLY A 26 -0.49 -7.66 -7.46
CA GLY A 26 -0.18 -9.09 -7.32
C GLY A 26 0.27 -9.46 -5.91
N CYS A 27 1.14 -10.47 -5.80
CA CYS A 27 1.70 -10.88 -4.53
C CYS A 27 2.42 -9.70 -3.86
N PHE A 28 2.06 -9.36 -2.63
CA PHE A 28 2.64 -8.19 -1.96
C PHE A 28 4.13 -8.32 -1.57
N TRP A 29 4.75 -9.50 -1.72
CA TRP A 29 6.15 -9.73 -1.32
C TRP A 29 7.09 -8.93 -2.21
N HIS A 30 6.92 -9.02 -3.54
CA HIS A 30 7.71 -8.22 -4.47
C HIS A 30 7.36 -6.73 -4.37
N VAL A 31 6.09 -6.41 -4.11
CA VAL A 31 5.64 -5.02 -3.96
C VAL A 31 6.33 -4.38 -2.74
N GLN A 32 6.48 -5.10 -1.62
CA GLN A 32 7.13 -4.57 -0.42
C GLN A 32 8.61 -4.31 -0.69
N HIS A 33 9.29 -5.25 -1.34
CA HIS A 33 10.70 -5.10 -1.69
C HIS A 33 10.96 -3.85 -2.54
N GLU A 34 10.17 -3.65 -3.60
CA GLU A 34 10.33 -2.49 -4.48
C GLU A 34 9.97 -1.17 -3.79
N LEU A 35 8.98 -1.15 -2.90
CA LEU A 35 8.66 0.06 -2.13
C LEU A 35 9.72 0.38 -1.06
N ILE A 36 10.34 -0.62 -0.43
CA ILE A 36 11.50 -0.40 0.46
C ILE A 36 12.67 0.23 -0.31
N LYS A 37 12.95 -0.24 -1.53
CA LYS A 37 13.94 0.39 -2.42
C LYS A 37 13.53 1.81 -2.79
N GLY A 38 12.25 2.05 -3.04
CA GLY A 38 11.69 3.39 -3.26
C GLY A 38 11.93 4.32 -2.06
N GLU A 39 11.66 3.86 -0.84
CA GLU A 39 11.94 4.63 0.37
C GLU A 39 13.41 5.01 0.52
N SER A 40 14.31 4.08 0.19
CA SER A 40 15.75 4.35 0.23
C SER A 40 16.16 5.38 -0.83
N THR A 41 15.73 5.19 -2.07
CA THR A 41 16.23 5.96 -3.22
C THR A 41 15.54 7.31 -3.39
N ILE A 42 14.24 7.39 -3.10
CA ILE A 42 13.43 8.61 -3.26
C ILE A 42 13.50 9.47 -2.00
N LEU A 43 13.37 8.85 -0.82
CA LEU A 43 13.25 9.57 0.45
C LEU A 43 14.57 9.61 1.24
N GLY A 44 15.58 8.85 0.82
CA GLY A 44 16.82 8.68 1.58
C GLY A 44 16.61 7.97 2.92
N ARG A 45 15.50 7.23 3.09
CA ARG A 45 15.24 6.50 4.33
C ARG A 45 16.25 5.36 4.47
N THR A 46 16.59 5.06 5.72
CA THR A 46 17.41 3.90 6.11
C THR A 46 16.54 2.85 6.78
N ALA A 47 17.12 1.68 7.09
CA ALA A 47 16.43 0.57 7.75
C ALA A 47 15.58 1.00 8.97
N SER A 48 16.12 1.86 9.82
CA SER A 48 15.47 2.43 11.01
C SER A 48 14.30 3.37 10.71
N CYS A 49 14.12 3.78 9.45
CA CYS A 49 13.17 4.80 9.02
C CYS A 49 12.17 4.31 7.97
N TYR A 50 12.34 3.10 7.42
CA TYR A 50 11.40 2.53 6.47
C TYR A 50 9.97 2.42 7.04
N GLN A 51 8.94 2.31 6.22
CA GLN A 51 7.56 2.24 6.69
C GLN A 51 6.71 1.21 5.94
N SER A 52 7.19 0.67 4.83
CA SER A 52 6.44 -0.28 4.00
C SER A 52 6.13 -1.58 4.75
N LEU A 53 4.84 -1.87 4.91
CA LEU A 53 4.32 -3.10 5.51
C LEU A 53 3.34 -3.78 4.55
N THR A 54 3.44 -5.10 4.40
CA THR A 54 2.44 -5.89 3.67
C THR A 54 1.13 -5.93 4.43
N GLY A 55 0.01 -6.00 3.70
CA GLY A 55 -1.32 -6.03 4.28
C GLY A 55 -2.42 -6.27 3.28
N TYR A 56 -3.64 -6.11 3.77
CA TYR A 56 -4.89 -6.36 3.07
C TYR A 56 -5.72 -5.09 3.06
N ALA A 57 -6.28 -4.73 1.90
CA ALA A 57 -7.18 -3.59 1.78
C ALA A 57 -8.16 -3.77 0.62
N GLY A 58 -9.02 -2.77 0.40
CA GLY A 58 -9.97 -2.79 -0.71
C GLY A 58 -11.19 -3.68 -0.49
N GLY A 59 -11.35 -4.28 0.69
CA GLY A 59 -12.60 -4.87 1.18
C GLY A 59 -13.17 -4.05 2.34
N THR A 60 -14.43 -4.28 2.68
CA THR A 60 -15.09 -3.66 3.86
C THR A 60 -15.44 -4.67 4.94
N GLN A 61 -15.33 -5.96 4.65
CA GLN A 61 -15.69 -7.01 5.60
C GLN A 61 -14.47 -7.38 6.45
N LEU A 62 -14.75 -7.83 7.66
CA LEU A 62 -13.80 -8.42 8.59
C LEU A 62 -14.35 -9.78 9.00
N ASN A 63 -13.48 -10.69 9.41
CA ASN A 63 -13.92 -11.96 9.97
C ASN A 63 -14.64 -11.77 11.31
N ALA A 64 -15.18 -12.85 11.87
CA ALA A 64 -15.93 -12.82 13.13
C ALA A 64 -15.12 -12.28 14.33
N LYS A 65 -13.80 -12.19 14.22
CA LYS A 65 -12.92 -11.63 15.25
C LYS A 65 -12.59 -10.15 15.00
N GLY A 66 -13.11 -9.53 13.93
CA GLY A 66 -12.82 -8.15 13.56
C GLY A 66 -11.47 -7.96 12.86
N HIS A 67 -10.96 -8.98 12.16
CA HIS A 67 -9.67 -8.94 11.48
C HIS A 67 -9.77 -9.39 10.02
N THR A 68 -8.70 -9.15 9.28
CA THR A 68 -8.46 -9.71 7.95
C THR A 68 -7.21 -10.55 8.04
N CYS A 69 -7.30 -11.85 7.75
CA CYS A 69 -6.22 -12.80 7.93
C CYS A 69 -5.85 -13.49 6.62
N TYR A 70 -4.62 -13.99 6.55
CA TYR A 70 -4.24 -14.87 5.47
C TYR A 70 -5.17 -16.10 5.41
N GLY A 71 -5.68 -16.38 4.22
CA GLY A 71 -6.63 -17.47 3.96
C GLY A 71 -8.12 -17.08 3.99
N ASP A 72 -8.51 -15.96 4.60
CA ASP A 72 -9.90 -15.46 4.57
C ASP A 72 -10.06 -14.09 3.90
N TYR A 73 -8.99 -13.31 3.77
CA TYR A 73 -9.03 -11.93 3.25
C TYR A 73 -9.72 -11.79 1.88
N THR A 74 -9.52 -12.73 0.97
CA THR A 74 -10.15 -12.74 -0.36
C THR A 74 -11.65 -12.85 -0.27
N GLY A 75 -12.17 -13.73 0.60
CA GLY A 75 -13.60 -13.91 0.82
C GLY A 75 -14.24 -12.71 1.53
N LEU A 76 -13.43 -11.92 2.23
CA LEU A 76 -13.80 -10.64 2.84
C LEU A 76 -13.68 -9.45 1.88
N GLY A 77 -13.25 -9.71 0.63
CA GLY A 77 -13.17 -8.71 -0.44
C GLY A 77 -11.86 -7.95 -0.52
N HIS A 78 -10.87 -8.29 0.29
CA HIS A 78 -9.58 -7.60 0.28
C HIS A 78 -8.69 -8.10 -0.86
N THR A 79 -7.66 -7.33 -1.15
CA THR A 79 -6.52 -7.68 -2.01
C THR A 79 -5.23 -7.43 -1.25
N GLU A 80 -4.17 -8.11 -1.67
CA GLU A 80 -2.82 -7.86 -1.18
C GLU A 80 -2.33 -6.47 -1.59
N VAL A 81 -1.81 -5.72 -0.62
CA VAL A 81 -1.27 -4.37 -0.79
C VAL A 81 -0.08 -4.15 0.15
N VAL A 82 0.66 -3.08 -0.08
CA VAL A 82 1.70 -2.57 0.82
C VAL A 82 1.37 -1.14 1.21
N GLY A 83 1.28 -0.89 2.51
CA GLY A 83 0.99 0.42 3.09
C GLY A 83 2.23 1.13 3.60
N LEU A 84 2.30 2.45 3.42
CA LEU A 84 3.39 3.30 3.89
C LEU A 84 2.92 4.78 4.01
N SER A 85 3.66 5.61 4.73
CA SER A 85 3.47 7.06 4.71
C SER A 85 4.52 7.72 3.81
N VAL A 86 4.07 8.61 2.93
CA VAL A 86 4.90 9.30 1.93
C VAL A 86 4.71 10.81 2.06
N PRO A 87 5.77 11.63 2.05
CA PRO A 87 5.61 13.08 1.93
C PRO A 87 4.82 13.45 0.67
N ASN A 88 3.88 14.39 0.76
CA ASN A 88 3.00 14.73 -0.36
C ASN A 88 3.77 15.04 -1.66
N SER A 89 4.90 15.75 -1.59
CA SER A 89 5.78 16.05 -2.74
C SER A 89 6.37 14.81 -3.42
N SER A 90 6.46 13.69 -2.71
CA SER A 90 7.07 12.44 -3.19
C SER A 90 6.05 11.44 -3.74
N VAL A 91 4.75 11.71 -3.65
CA VAL A 91 3.68 10.82 -4.13
C VAL A 91 3.80 10.52 -5.63
N ALA A 92 4.20 11.50 -6.44
CA ALA A 92 4.45 11.30 -7.87
C ALA A 92 5.55 10.26 -8.14
N ALA A 93 6.64 10.32 -7.36
CA ALA A 93 7.78 9.42 -7.51
C ALA A 93 7.42 8.00 -7.08
N PHE A 94 6.69 7.83 -5.97
CA PHE A 94 6.17 6.51 -5.58
C PHE A 94 5.15 5.96 -6.56
N GLY A 95 4.28 6.81 -7.13
CA GLY A 95 3.42 6.41 -8.23
C GLY A 95 4.23 5.89 -9.43
N ALA A 96 5.35 6.55 -9.77
CA ALA A 96 6.23 6.08 -10.84
C ALA A 96 6.86 4.71 -10.54
N GLU A 97 7.24 4.42 -9.28
CA GLU A 97 7.70 3.08 -8.87
C GLU A 97 6.58 2.05 -8.98
N PHE A 98 5.36 2.37 -8.52
CA PHE A 98 4.20 1.50 -8.66
C PHE A 98 3.96 1.10 -10.13
N TRP A 99 4.07 2.05 -11.05
CA TRP A 99 3.90 1.76 -12.47
C TRP A 99 4.96 0.80 -13.04
N LYS A 100 6.16 0.74 -12.46
CA LYS A 100 7.22 -0.19 -12.90
C LYS A 100 6.94 -1.65 -12.53
N LEU A 101 6.02 -1.90 -11.58
CA LEU A 101 5.65 -3.26 -11.16
C LEU A 101 4.93 -4.05 -12.26
N PHE A 102 4.38 -3.35 -13.26
CA PHE A 102 3.64 -3.97 -14.35
C PHE A 102 4.55 -4.33 -15.54
N VAL A 103 4.40 -5.55 -16.05
CA VAL A 103 4.95 -6.02 -17.33
C VAL A 103 3.86 -5.92 -18.40
N GLY A 104 3.98 -4.98 -19.33
CA GLY A 104 2.95 -4.72 -20.33
C GLY A 104 1.69 -4.12 -19.71
N GLN A 105 0.63 -4.89 -19.53
CA GLN A 105 -0.57 -4.47 -18.78
C GLN A 105 -0.82 -5.32 -17.53
N ASP A 106 0.06 -6.28 -17.27
CA ASP A 106 -0.12 -7.30 -16.24
C ASP A 106 0.87 -7.13 -15.10
N ARG A 107 0.52 -7.69 -13.93
CA ARG A 107 1.48 -7.92 -12.83
C ARG A 107 2.53 -8.95 -13.24
N VAL A 108 3.70 -8.94 -12.60
CA VAL A 108 4.78 -9.92 -12.84
C VAL A 108 4.31 -11.36 -12.55
N ASP A 109 3.54 -11.53 -11.47
CA ASP A 109 3.06 -12.84 -11.00
C ASP A 109 1.73 -13.24 -11.65
N THR A 110 1.74 -13.49 -12.98
CA THR A 110 0.51 -13.81 -13.74
C THR A 110 -0.15 -15.15 -13.39
N MET A 111 0.55 -16.01 -12.64
CA MET A 111 0.02 -17.26 -12.08
C MET A 111 -0.92 -17.03 -10.89
N ASP A 112 -0.71 -15.95 -10.14
CA ASP A 112 -1.57 -15.55 -9.04
C ASP A 112 -2.81 -14.91 -9.63
N ARG A 113 -3.93 -15.65 -9.62
CA ARG A 113 -5.17 -15.27 -10.29
C ARG A 113 -6.29 -15.04 -9.28
N GLY A 114 -7.11 -14.03 -9.54
CA GLY A 114 -8.29 -13.72 -8.75
C GLY A 114 -8.24 -12.34 -8.12
N PRO A 115 -9.36 -11.94 -7.49
CA PRO A 115 -9.50 -10.60 -6.92
C PRO A 115 -8.50 -10.33 -5.79
N ALA A 116 -7.93 -11.36 -5.16
CA ALA A 116 -6.90 -11.26 -4.14
C ALA A 116 -5.61 -10.54 -4.59
N TYR A 117 -5.40 -10.48 -5.92
CA TYR A 117 -4.16 -10.02 -6.57
C TYR A 117 -4.40 -8.85 -7.53
N ARG A 118 -5.57 -8.22 -7.42
CA ARG A 118 -5.96 -7.11 -8.31
C ARG A 118 -5.08 -5.89 -8.04
N ALA A 119 -4.85 -5.11 -9.09
CA ALA A 119 -4.12 -3.86 -8.97
C ALA A 119 -4.96 -2.84 -8.18
N ALA A 120 -4.35 -2.23 -7.16
CA ALA A 120 -5.02 -1.33 -6.24
C ALA A 120 -4.15 -0.15 -5.82
N ILE A 121 -4.78 1.00 -5.63
CA ILE A 121 -4.23 2.19 -4.99
C ILE A 121 -5.18 2.61 -3.87
N GLY A 122 -4.65 2.91 -2.70
CA GLY A 122 -5.39 3.54 -1.61
C GLY A 122 -4.88 4.95 -1.37
N VAL A 123 -5.76 5.94 -1.45
CA VAL A 123 -5.47 7.33 -1.06
C VAL A 123 -6.63 7.92 -0.25
N PRO A 124 -6.38 8.87 0.67
CA PRO A 124 -7.46 9.55 1.38
C PRO A 124 -8.40 10.27 0.41
N GLY A 125 -9.71 9.99 0.49
CA GLY A 125 -10.74 10.53 -0.40
C GLY A 125 -10.88 9.77 -1.73
N GLY A 126 -10.10 8.71 -1.97
CA GLY A 126 -10.21 7.86 -3.15
C GLY A 126 -10.11 8.65 -4.45
N MET A 127 -11.02 8.42 -5.40
CA MET A 127 -11.05 9.12 -6.68
C MET A 127 -11.27 10.64 -6.57
N ALA A 128 -11.76 11.16 -5.43
CA ALA A 128 -11.89 12.59 -5.20
C ALA A 128 -10.58 13.25 -4.73
N SER A 129 -9.55 12.45 -4.41
CA SER A 129 -8.24 12.93 -3.96
C SER A 129 -7.45 13.55 -5.12
N GLU A 130 -6.84 14.72 -4.89
CA GLU A 130 -5.92 15.33 -5.86
C GLU A 130 -4.68 14.44 -6.12
N LEU A 131 -4.34 13.57 -5.16
CA LEU A 131 -3.24 12.61 -5.28
C LEU A 131 -3.46 11.61 -6.41
N VAL A 132 -4.71 11.29 -6.75
CA VAL A 132 -5.01 10.40 -7.89
C VAL A 132 -4.52 11.03 -9.20
N ALA A 133 -4.72 12.34 -9.38
CA ALA A 133 -4.23 13.03 -10.57
C ALA A 133 -2.69 13.06 -10.63
N VAL A 134 -2.03 13.19 -9.47
CA VAL A 134 -0.57 13.14 -9.35
C VAL A 134 -0.04 11.76 -9.74
N ILE A 135 -0.62 10.69 -9.18
CA ILE A 135 -0.25 9.29 -9.47
C ILE A 135 -0.56 8.93 -10.92
N ASN A 136 -1.72 9.35 -11.45
CA ASN A 136 -2.08 9.12 -12.86
C ASN A 136 -1.07 9.75 -13.82
N ARG A 137 -0.61 10.98 -13.55
CA ARG A 137 0.39 11.65 -14.41
C ARG A 137 1.75 10.96 -14.37
N SER A 138 2.13 10.31 -13.27
CA SER A 138 3.44 9.69 -13.14
C SER A 138 3.64 8.45 -14.02
N GLN A 139 2.57 7.93 -14.65
CA GLN A 139 2.69 6.82 -15.60
C GLN A 139 3.22 7.24 -16.97
N ALA A 140 3.31 8.54 -17.28
CA ALA A 140 3.59 9.05 -18.63
C ALA A 140 4.85 8.45 -19.28
N SER A 141 5.97 8.39 -18.55
CA SER A 141 7.23 7.82 -19.07
C SER A 141 7.10 6.33 -19.40
N ARG A 142 6.38 5.59 -18.57
CA ARG A 142 6.10 4.17 -18.79
C ARG A 142 5.14 3.98 -19.96
N ALA A 143 4.04 4.72 -20.01
CA ALA A 143 3.04 4.62 -21.06
C ALA A 143 3.66 4.91 -22.44
N ALA A 144 4.58 5.87 -22.53
CA ALA A 144 5.33 6.14 -23.74
C ALA A 144 6.26 4.98 -24.16
N ARG A 145 6.81 4.23 -23.20
CA ARG A 145 7.69 3.08 -23.43
C ARG A 145 6.92 1.82 -23.80
N ASP A 146 5.85 1.53 -23.07
CA ASP A 146 5.18 0.22 -23.08
C ASP A 146 3.85 0.24 -23.86
N GLY A 147 3.34 1.42 -24.21
CA GLY A 147 2.09 1.59 -24.96
C GLY A 147 0.81 1.48 -24.13
N TRP A 148 0.92 1.36 -22.81
CA TRP A 148 -0.22 1.17 -21.91
C TRP A 148 -0.41 2.34 -20.95
N TRP A 149 -1.55 3.00 -21.08
CA TRP A 149 -2.06 3.95 -20.09
C TRP A 149 -3.13 3.27 -19.26
N PHE A 150 -2.88 3.11 -17.96
CA PHE A 150 -3.82 2.49 -17.04
C PHE A 150 -4.97 3.44 -16.73
N ARG A 151 -6.19 2.89 -16.80
CA ARG A 151 -7.38 3.57 -16.27
C ARG A 151 -7.40 3.43 -14.76
N LEU A 152 -7.79 4.51 -14.09
CA LEU A 152 -8.04 4.53 -12.66
C LEU A 152 -9.55 4.64 -12.44
N GLU A 153 -10.11 3.69 -11.72
CA GLU A 153 -11.55 3.65 -11.43
C GLU A 153 -11.79 3.51 -9.93
N ALA A 154 -12.90 4.06 -9.45
CA ALA A 154 -13.25 3.94 -8.03
C ALA A 154 -13.48 2.46 -7.68
N GLY A 155 -12.77 1.98 -6.66
CA GLY A 155 -13.02 0.66 -6.09
C GLY A 155 -14.22 0.69 -5.14
N GLU A 156 -15.07 -0.32 -5.21
CA GLU A 156 -16.31 -0.41 -4.43
C GLU A 156 -16.26 -1.49 -3.34
N GLY A 157 -15.22 -2.33 -3.34
CA GLY A 157 -15.06 -3.44 -2.41
C GLY A 157 -15.40 -4.77 -3.06
N ASN A 158 -14.57 -5.79 -2.85
CA ASN A 158 -14.68 -7.09 -3.55
C ASN A 158 -14.56 -6.96 -5.08
N ASP A 159 -13.84 -5.94 -5.56
CA ASP A 159 -13.71 -5.69 -7.00
C ASP A 159 -13.00 -6.85 -7.73
N PRO A 160 -13.31 -7.08 -9.01
CA PRO A 160 -12.76 -8.21 -9.76
C PRO A 160 -11.26 -8.05 -10.04
N ASP A 161 -10.64 -9.16 -10.43
CA ASP A 161 -9.27 -9.18 -10.91
C ASP A 161 -9.06 -8.23 -12.10
N THR A 162 -7.88 -7.60 -12.11
CA THR A 162 -7.40 -6.68 -13.14
C THR A 162 -6.42 -7.34 -14.11
N LEU A 163 -6.08 -8.63 -13.92
CA LEU A 163 -5.23 -9.36 -14.87
C LEU A 163 -5.81 -9.28 -16.29
N GLY A 164 -4.94 -8.99 -17.26
CA GLY A 164 -5.27 -8.79 -18.66
C GLY A 164 -5.93 -7.44 -18.96
N LYS A 165 -5.94 -6.49 -18.01
CA LYS A 165 -6.62 -5.19 -18.16
C LYS A 165 -5.69 -4.06 -17.70
N PRO A 166 -5.56 -2.97 -18.48
CA PRO A 166 -4.87 -1.77 -18.04
C PRO A 166 -5.78 -0.96 -17.09
N LEU A 167 -6.07 -1.54 -15.92
CA LEU A 167 -7.01 -1.03 -14.93
C LEU A 167 -6.40 -1.15 -13.52
N VAL A 168 -6.53 -0.09 -12.73
CA VAL A 168 -6.21 -0.09 -11.29
C VAL A 168 -7.42 0.46 -10.52
N TRP A 169 -7.81 -0.25 -9.47
CA TRP A 169 -8.86 0.21 -8.55
C TRP A 169 -8.30 1.23 -7.57
N VAL A 170 -9.01 2.33 -7.38
CA VAL A 170 -8.65 3.41 -6.46
C VAL A 170 -9.66 3.45 -5.32
N TYR A 171 -9.16 3.24 -4.11
CA TYR A 171 -9.97 3.17 -2.91
C TYR A 171 -9.79 4.41 -2.04
N ASP A 172 -10.89 4.87 -1.45
CA ASP A 172 -10.84 5.82 -0.34
C ASP A 172 -10.41 5.10 0.94
N THR A 173 -9.24 5.43 1.45
CA THR A 173 -8.66 4.80 2.65
C THR A 173 -9.51 5.00 3.91
N ASN A 174 -10.42 5.98 3.94
CA ASN A 174 -11.35 6.15 5.04
C ASN A 174 -12.47 5.10 5.04
N LYS A 175 -12.79 4.54 3.86
CA LYS A 175 -13.83 3.52 3.67
C LYS A 175 -13.24 2.11 3.54
N TYR A 176 -12.08 2.00 2.92
CA TYR A 176 -11.35 0.75 2.70
C TYR A 176 -9.96 0.87 3.33
N PRO A 177 -9.86 0.77 4.66
CA PRO A 177 -8.60 0.99 5.36
C PRO A 177 -7.61 -0.15 5.11
N PHE A 178 -6.34 0.14 5.36
CA PHE A 178 -5.26 -0.84 5.34
C PHE A 178 -5.25 -1.67 6.62
N TYR A 179 -5.17 -2.98 6.49
CA TYR A 179 -4.99 -3.94 7.59
C TYR A 179 -3.64 -4.63 7.42
N GLN A 180 -2.71 -4.45 8.36
CA GLN A 180 -1.41 -5.10 8.32
C GLN A 180 -1.55 -6.63 8.26
N ALA A 181 -0.81 -7.28 7.38
CA ALA A 181 -0.72 -8.73 7.33
C ALA A 181 0.07 -9.28 8.52
N GLU A 182 -0.03 -10.58 8.72
CA GLU A 182 0.71 -11.32 9.75
C GLU A 182 2.21 -11.08 9.62
N ARG A 183 2.92 -11.11 10.75
CA ARG A 183 4.36 -10.84 10.76
C ARG A 183 5.15 -11.73 9.82
N TYR A 184 4.77 -13.01 9.66
CA TYR A 184 5.48 -13.94 8.77
C TYR A 184 5.39 -13.59 7.27
N HIS A 185 4.52 -12.65 6.87
CA HIS A 185 4.47 -12.11 5.50
C HIS A 185 5.36 -10.88 5.30
N GLN A 186 6.03 -10.39 6.35
CA GLN A 186 6.83 -9.17 6.29
C GLN A 186 8.27 -9.51 5.91
N PHE A 187 8.82 -8.79 4.94
CA PHE A 187 10.19 -8.91 4.43
C PHE A 187 10.54 -10.31 3.90
N HIS A 188 9.54 -10.95 3.29
CA HIS A 188 9.67 -12.24 2.63
C HIS A 188 10.26 -12.08 1.21
N ASP A 189 10.98 -13.11 0.77
CA ASP A 189 11.49 -13.21 -0.60
C ASP A 189 10.37 -13.40 -1.62
N ASP A 190 10.67 -13.16 -2.89
CA ASP A 190 9.77 -13.53 -3.98
C ASP A 190 9.63 -15.06 -4.06
N PHE A 191 8.47 -15.55 -4.48
CA PHE A 191 8.22 -16.98 -4.58
C PHE A 191 8.72 -17.58 -5.91
N LEU A 192 9.07 -16.75 -6.89
CA LEU A 192 9.59 -17.20 -8.16
C LEU A 192 11.01 -17.80 -8.01
N PRO A 193 11.41 -18.78 -8.85
CA PRO A 193 12.77 -19.29 -8.84
C PRO A 193 13.81 -18.18 -9.04
N GLY A 194 14.77 -18.09 -8.12
CA GLY A 194 15.75 -16.98 -8.09
C GLY A 194 15.22 -15.69 -7.49
N GLY A 195 14.07 -15.76 -6.80
CA GLY A 195 13.38 -14.68 -6.12
C GLY A 195 13.96 -14.28 -4.75
N ASP A 196 15.05 -14.91 -4.34
CA ASP A 196 15.73 -14.62 -3.08
C ASP A 196 16.24 -13.17 -3.10
N TYR A 197 15.86 -12.38 -2.09
CA TYR A 197 16.38 -11.03 -1.92
C TYR A 197 17.64 -11.02 -1.07
N ASP A 198 18.32 -9.88 -1.04
CA ASP A 198 19.52 -9.74 -0.22
C ASP A 198 19.20 -9.95 1.26
N ALA A 199 20.06 -10.67 2.00
CA ALA A 199 19.86 -10.93 3.42
C ALA A 199 19.63 -9.66 4.27
N THR A 200 20.13 -8.51 3.82
CA THR A 200 19.89 -7.21 4.47
C THR A 200 18.41 -6.78 4.44
N TYR A 201 17.66 -7.17 3.41
CA TYR A 201 16.22 -6.98 3.33
C TYR A 201 15.49 -7.88 4.32
N ASN A 202 15.78 -9.18 4.36
CA ASN A 202 15.08 -10.08 5.30
C ASN A 202 15.39 -9.73 6.76
N GLN A 203 16.58 -9.20 7.05
CA GLN A 203 16.96 -8.71 8.39
C GLN A 203 16.11 -7.50 8.85
N LEU A 204 15.40 -6.81 7.96
CA LEU A 204 14.44 -5.78 8.35
C LEU A 204 13.33 -6.33 9.23
N TYR A 205 12.98 -7.62 9.12
CA TYR A 205 12.02 -8.26 9.99
C TYR A 205 12.40 -8.07 11.47
N SER A 206 13.62 -8.46 11.84
CA SER A 206 14.06 -8.39 13.23
C SER A 206 14.18 -6.97 13.71
N LEU A 207 14.58 -6.03 12.85
CA LEU A 207 14.60 -4.62 13.18
C LEU A 207 13.19 -4.10 13.48
N PHE A 208 12.24 -4.30 12.57
CA PHE A 208 10.87 -3.84 12.72
C PHE A 208 10.16 -4.50 13.92
N ASP A 209 10.46 -5.76 14.22
CA ASP A 209 9.88 -6.48 15.35
C ASP A 209 10.45 -5.94 16.67
N SER A 210 11.78 -5.75 16.76
CA SER A 210 12.43 -5.22 17.96
C SER A 210 12.08 -3.75 18.26
N GLU A 211 11.70 -2.99 17.24
CA GLU A 211 11.26 -1.59 17.35
C GLU A 211 9.73 -1.47 17.45
N GLU A 212 8.99 -2.58 17.54
CA GLU A 212 7.52 -2.62 17.63
C GLU A 212 6.82 -1.88 16.46
N ARG A 213 7.46 -1.82 15.30
CA ARG A 213 6.94 -1.20 14.07
C ARG A 213 5.94 -2.10 13.34
N MET A 214 6.02 -3.41 13.58
CA MET A 214 5.00 -4.38 13.17
C MET A 214 4.13 -4.73 14.36
N LYS A 215 2.81 -4.73 14.16
CA LYS A 215 1.87 -5.17 15.20
C LYS A 215 1.67 -6.67 15.10
N ALA A 216 1.61 -7.34 16.25
CA ALA A 216 1.08 -8.70 16.28
C ALA A 216 -0.38 -8.66 15.82
N THR A 217 -0.73 -9.53 14.88
CA THR A 217 -2.13 -9.75 14.50
C THR A 217 -2.72 -10.85 15.39
N SER A 218 -4.04 -10.93 15.46
CA SER A 218 -4.73 -12.03 16.16
C SER A 218 -5.07 -13.19 15.21
N CYS A 219 -4.49 -13.19 14.01
CA CYS A 219 -4.70 -14.21 13.00
C CYS A 219 -4.06 -15.55 13.40
N PRO A 220 -4.54 -16.67 12.82
CA PRO A 220 -3.93 -17.98 13.06
C PRO A 220 -2.46 -18.00 12.63
N LYS A 221 -1.64 -18.82 13.30
CA LYS A 221 -0.21 -19.00 12.97
C LYS A 221 0.62 -17.72 13.06
N GLU A 222 0.16 -16.73 13.82
CA GLU A 222 0.99 -15.62 14.27
C GLU A 222 2.12 -16.20 15.14
N CYS A 223 3.22 -16.58 14.50
CA CYS A 223 4.40 -17.06 15.18
C CYS A 223 5.41 -15.94 15.30
N VAL A 224 5.89 -15.73 16.52
CA VAL A 224 7.03 -14.84 16.78
C VAL A 224 8.27 -15.61 16.34
N ASN A 225 8.95 -15.14 15.30
CA ASN A 225 10.22 -15.72 14.88
C ASN A 225 11.33 -15.00 15.66
N ASN A 226 11.55 -15.41 16.91
CA ASN A 226 12.77 -15.02 17.60
C ASN A 226 13.89 -15.92 17.10
N TYR A 227 15.10 -15.39 16.86
CA TYR A 227 16.32 -16.12 16.45
C TYR A 227 16.69 -17.35 17.33
N LEU A 228 15.91 -17.65 18.38
CA LEU A 228 16.06 -18.75 19.32
C LEU A 228 14.96 -19.83 19.21
N GLY A 229 14.02 -19.71 18.27
CA GLY A 229 12.95 -20.68 18.02
C GLY A 229 11.58 -20.05 17.77
N VAL A 230 10.75 -20.74 16.99
CA VAL A 230 9.39 -20.33 16.63
C VAL A 230 8.48 -20.49 17.85
N GLN A 231 7.99 -19.39 18.43
CA GLN A 231 6.86 -19.43 19.35
C GLN A 231 5.59 -19.05 18.59
N CYS A 232 4.83 -20.06 18.20
CA CYS A 232 3.51 -19.87 17.63
C CYS A 232 2.50 -19.61 18.74
N ILE A 233 1.77 -18.49 18.66
CA ILE A 233 0.53 -18.36 19.43
C ILE A 233 -0.50 -19.25 18.73
N ASP A 234 -0.65 -20.47 19.22
CA ASP A 234 -1.85 -21.26 18.95
C ASP A 234 -3.01 -20.55 19.64
N ASN A 235 -3.74 -19.72 18.89
CA ASN A 235 -5.02 -19.15 19.33
C ASN A 235 -6.11 -20.24 19.43
N LYS A 236 -5.83 -21.34 20.14
CA LYS A 236 -6.81 -22.22 20.78
C LYS A 236 -7.12 -21.71 22.19
N ALA A 237 -7.37 -20.41 22.34
CA ALA A 237 -8.05 -19.91 23.53
C ALA A 237 -9.55 -20.19 23.34
N SER A 238 -10.00 -21.22 24.03
CA SER A 238 -11.39 -21.62 24.28
C SER A 238 -12.33 -20.42 24.44
N VAL A 239 -13.23 -20.25 23.48
CA VAL A 239 -14.43 -19.43 23.65
C VAL A 239 -15.30 -20.14 24.70
N PRO A 240 -15.65 -19.50 25.84
CA PRO A 240 -16.74 -20.00 26.67
C PRO A 240 -18.02 -19.96 25.83
N SER A 241 -18.64 -21.12 25.66
CA SER A 241 -19.90 -21.28 24.94
C SER A 241 -20.92 -20.22 25.41
N PRO A 242 -21.48 -19.38 24.53
CA PRO A 242 -22.56 -18.49 24.94
C PRO A 242 -23.77 -19.35 25.35
N ALA A 243 -24.33 -19.04 26.52
CA ALA A 243 -25.54 -19.66 27.03
C ALA A 243 -26.69 -19.52 26.01
N PRO A 244 -27.60 -20.51 25.94
CA PRO A 244 -28.66 -20.52 24.93
C PRO A 244 -29.61 -19.35 25.12
N SER A 245 -29.62 -18.42 24.17
CA SER A 245 -30.65 -17.39 24.06
C SER A 245 -31.88 -17.96 23.36
N THR A 246 -33.04 -17.67 23.94
CA THR A 246 -34.38 -18.06 23.51
C THR A 246 -34.74 -17.51 22.11
N PRO A 247 -35.56 -18.23 21.33
CA PRO A 247 -35.89 -17.87 19.95
C PRO A 247 -36.89 -16.69 19.90
N PRO A 248 -36.69 -15.71 19.00
CA PRO A 248 -37.70 -14.71 18.73
C PRO A 248 -38.75 -15.21 17.73
N THR A 249 -39.97 -14.83 18.03
CA THR A 249 -41.24 -15.12 17.36
C THR A 249 -41.27 -14.67 15.90
N THR A 250 -41.73 -15.56 15.04
CA THR A 250 -42.09 -15.37 13.63
C THR A 250 -43.25 -14.39 13.46
N VAL A 251 -43.09 -13.36 12.63
CA VAL A 251 -44.20 -12.69 11.93
C VAL A 251 -43.79 -12.48 10.48
N GLY A 252 -44.56 -13.07 9.57
CA GLY A 252 -44.36 -12.98 8.12
C GLY A 252 -45.17 -11.89 7.45
N SER A 253 -44.76 -11.55 6.22
CA SER A 253 -45.56 -11.05 5.09
C SER A 253 -44.59 -10.91 3.91
N GLN A 254 -44.58 -11.82 2.94
CA GLN A 254 -45.35 -11.81 1.68
C GLN A 254 -45.15 -10.59 0.77
N ASP A 255 -44.54 -10.91 -0.38
CA ASP A 255 -44.79 -10.49 -1.77
C ASP A 255 -44.78 -9.00 -2.16
N GLN A 256 -43.93 -8.64 -3.13
CA GLN A 256 -44.31 -8.68 -4.55
C GLN A 256 -43.15 -8.31 -5.49
N ALA A 257 -43.08 -9.06 -6.60
CA ALA A 257 -42.20 -8.85 -7.74
C ALA A 257 -42.82 -7.83 -8.72
N ILE A 258 -41.99 -6.99 -9.35
CA ILE A 258 -42.33 -6.30 -10.60
C ILE A 258 -41.13 -6.40 -11.55
N ALA A 259 -41.45 -6.73 -12.80
CA ALA A 259 -40.55 -7.08 -13.88
C ALA A 259 -40.09 -5.88 -14.73
N ALA A 260 -38.89 -6.06 -15.30
CA ALA A 260 -38.30 -5.61 -16.56
C ALA A 260 -38.92 -4.45 -17.39
N SER A 261 -38.04 -3.57 -17.92
CA SER A 261 -37.67 -3.51 -19.36
C SER A 261 -36.68 -2.36 -19.68
N PRO A 262 -36.01 -2.38 -20.86
CA PRO A 262 -34.76 -1.66 -21.14
C PRO A 262 -34.90 -0.42 -22.04
N LEU A 263 -33.92 0.49 -22.01
CA LEU A 263 -33.72 1.57 -23.01
C LEU A 263 -32.20 1.78 -23.20
N THR A 264 -31.62 1.30 -24.31
CA THR A 264 -31.28 2.03 -25.56
C THR A 264 -30.31 3.21 -25.40
N SER A 265 -29.10 3.00 -25.94
CA SER A 265 -28.08 4.00 -26.27
C SER A 265 -28.55 5.00 -27.33
N PRO A 266 -27.91 6.17 -27.41
CA PRO A 266 -27.18 6.47 -28.64
C PRO A 266 -25.84 7.22 -28.42
N SER A 267 -24.84 6.88 -29.25
CA SER A 267 -23.76 7.78 -29.67
C SER A 267 -24.30 8.72 -30.76
N PRO A 268 -23.70 9.90 -31.06
CA PRO A 268 -22.51 9.93 -31.92
C PRO A 268 -21.55 11.17 -31.83
N THR A 269 -20.38 11.00 -32.48
CA THR A 269 -19.60 11.97 -33.31
C THR A 269 -18.76 13.15 -32.75
N THR A 270 -17.43 12.97 -32.87
CA THR A 270 -16.38 13.76 -33.59
C THR A 270 -15.98 15.22 -33.26
N SER A 271 -14.68 15.44 -33.55
CA SER A 271 -13.87 16.69 -33.68
C SER A 271 -13.21 17.13 -32.38
N GLY A 272 -11.94 17.49 -32.27
CA GLY A 272 -10.88 17.78 -33.24
C GLY A 272 -10.11 19.00 -32.71
N SER A 273 -8.87 18.84 -32.24
CA SER A 273 -7.90 19.95 -32.14
C SER A 273 -6.48 19.42 -31.96
N LYS A 274 -5.58 19.92 -32.81
CA LYS A 274 -4.13 19.83 -32.69
C LYS A 274 -3.61 21.03 -31.89
N ASP A 275 -2.34 20.92 -31.50
CA ASP A 275 -1.41 21.96 -31.07
C ASP A 275 -1.58 22.48 -29.62
N ASP A 276 -0.72 22.03 -28.72
CA ASP A 276 0.39 22.87 -28.22
C ASP A 276 1.33 22.09 -27.28
N GLN A 277 2.63 22.22 -27.51
CA GLN A 277 3.70 21.74 -26.61
C GLN A 277 3.80 22.64 -25.37
N PRO A 278 4.37 22.13 -24.27
CA PRO A 278 5.68 22.69 -23.94
C PRO A 278 6.73 21.68 -23.48
N ARG A 279 7.96 22.01 -23.91
CA ARG A 279 9.26 21.46 -23.56
C ARG A 279 9.48 21.55 -22.05
N ASN A 280 9.56 20.41 -21.35
CA ASN A 280 9.83 20.35 -19.91
C ASN A 280 11.29 19.98 -19.63
N THR A 281 12.06 20.94 -19.14
CA THR A 281 13.42 20.76 -18.61
C THR A 281 13.31 20.42 -17.12
N SER A 282 13.23 19.14 -16.76
CA SER A 282 13.21 18.71 -15.36
C SER A 282 14.63 18.75 -14.77
N ARG A 283 14.88 19.72 -13.88
CA ARG A 283 15.97 19.67 -12.90
C ARG A 283 15.68 18.59 -11.85
N PRO A 284 16.70 17.94 -11.28
CA PRO A 284 16.51 17.01 -10.17
C PRO A 284 15.94 17.76 -8.95
N VAL A 285 14.81 17.28 -8.43
CA VAL A 285 14.22 17.75 -7.18
C VAL A 285 15.11 17.24 -6.05
N SER A 286 15.84 18.13 -5.41
CA SER A 286 16.57 17.82 -4.17
C SER A 286 15.55 17.67 -3.05
N GLY A 287 15.12 16.43 -2.78
CA GLY A 287 14.29 16.12 -1.63
C GLY A 287 15.00 16.47 -0.33
N THR A 288 14.31 17.21 0.55
CA THR A 288 14.77 17.41 1.92
C THR A 288 14.79 16.06 2.65
N PRO A 289 15.83 15.75 3.47
CA PRO A 289 15.89 14.48 4.19
C PRO A 289 14.66 14.30 5.07
N SER A 290 14.05 13.10 5.04
CA SER A 290 12.98 12.73 5.96
C SER A 290 13.39 13.02 7.42
N GLN A 291 12.44 13.44 8.26
CA GLN A 291 12.71 13.81 9.66
C GLN A 291 13.45 12.71 10.43
N CYS A 292 13.19 11.44 10.11
CA CYS A 292 13.90 10.32 10.70
C CYS A 292 15.42 10.32 10.36
N VAL A 293 15.78 10.67 9.12
CA VAL A 293 17.19 10.82 8.70
C VAL A 293 17.86 12.01 9.40
N LEU A 294 17.11 13.11 9.60
CA LEU A 294 17.61 14.28 10.30
C LEU A 294 17.81 14.00 11.81
N LEU A 295 16.90 13.26 12.43
CA LEU A 295 16.98 12.87 13.84
C LEU A 295 18.19 11.96 14.11
N VAL A 296 18.41 10.97 13.24
CA VAL A 296 19.59 10.09 13.33
C VAL A 296 20.88 10.88 13.15
N LYS A 297 20.94 11.81 12.18
CA LYS A 297 22.11 12.68 11.98
C LYS A 297 22.37 13.60 13.19
N LEU A 298 21.32 14.18 13.79
CA LEU A 298 21.48 15.00 15.00
C LEU A 298 21.99 14.19 16.19
N LEU A 299 21.49 12.96 16.39
CA LEU A 299 21.93 12.07 17.46
C LEU A 299 23.39 11.60 17.30
N LEU A 300 23.83 11.37 16.06
CA LEU A 300 25.22 11.04 15.75
C LEU A 300 26.17 12.23 15.99
N VAL A 301 25.76 13.45 15.64
CA VAL A 301 26.55 14.66 15.92
C VAL A 301 26.63 14.89 17.43
N ALA A 302 25.55 14.71 18.19
CA ALA A 302 25.58 14.85 19.65
C ALA A 302 26.57 13.88 20.32
N LYS A 303 26.69 12.64 19.82
CA LYS A 303 27.67 11.65 20.33
C LYS A 303 29.14 11.95 19.98
N LEU A 304 29.41 12.88 19.07
CA LEU A 304 30.79 13.29 18.72
C LEU A 304 31.29 14.47 19.57
N PHE A 305 30.40 15.09 20.36
CA PHE A 305 30.71 16.24 21.22
C PHE A 305 30.62 15.93 22.72
N PHE A 306 30.38 14.68 23.10
CA PHE A 306 30.43 14.15 24.47
C PHE A 306 31.25 12.86 24.50
#